data_AF-A0A1H0LYH2-F1
#
_entry.id   AF-A0A1H0LYH2-F1
#
_cell.length_a   1.000
_cell.length_b   1.000
_cell.length_c   1.000
_cell.angle_alpha   90.00
_cell.angle_beta   90.00
_cell.angle_gamma   90.00
#
_symmetry.space_group_name_H-M   'P 1'
#
loop_
_entity.id
_entity.type
_entity.pdbx_description
1 polymer ?
#
loop_
_entity_poly.entity_id
_entity_poly.type
_entity_poly.pdbx_seq_one_letter_code
_entity_poly.pdbx_strand_id
1 'polypeptide(L)'
;MRIIGGSFGTRGTIKIGSHGVRIKASREALYPPGTVTRVSTRQEKERRFGCLSFLVGLLLFGTLATLLLGPLGLISALVLCIAGSFYGTTRYLVDMVFKDGAHLTLETTRRQADQLVQLQSVRSSPPDTPAPPLASDEPSPEQQRAQEWLADPETVILDTETTGLSENAQVLELAIIDMQGNELLNTLVRPSAPVGAKAREIHGITREHVRDAPTVADLAMHLRAILQDRRVVTYNAEFDERLLRQSLAAHDVEMPRGVTFECAMRTYAEWYSPGGRWQKLGNAARQTGTHVAGTPHRAMTDCQTTLGVIQAMAQWPSHQASPHRNRQPATPTQRPAAVFQEPPREGWPTWAIVLVIVIGVIWLL
;
A
#
# COMPACT_ATOMS: atom_id res chain seq x y z
N MET A 1 -6.68 -16.76 2.17
CA MET A 1 -8.01 -16.64 2.83
C MET A 1 -8.37 -17.96 3.50
N ARG A 2 -9.41 -18.00 4.35
CA ARG A 2 -9.83 -19.22 5.07
C ARG A 2 -10.96 -19.91 4.32
N ILE A 3 -10.85 -21.22 4.15
CA ILE A 3 -11.90 -22.05 3.54
C ILE A 3 -12.92 -22.40 4.61
N ILE A 4 -14.20 -22.20 4.30
CA ILE A 4 -15.32 -22.53 5.19
C ILE A 4 -16.33 -23.51 4.57
N GLY A 5 -16.20 -23.83 3.28
CA GLY A 5 -17.06 -24.80 2.61
C GLY A 5 -16.67 -25.09 1.15
N GLY A 6 -17.36 -26.06 0.54
CA GLY A 6 -17.23 -26.44 -0.86
C GLY A 6 -16.52 -27.80 -1.08
N SER A 7 -16.09 -28.04 -2.32
CA SER A 7 -15.52 -29.29 -2.82
C SER A 7 -14.17 -29.71 -2.20
N PHE A 8 -13.64 -28.91 -1.27
CA PHE A 8 -12.35 -29.12 -0.60
C PHE A 8 -12.48 -29.19 0.93
N GLY A 9 -13.71 -29.34 1.43
CA GLY A 9 -14.02 -29.41 2.86
C GLY A 9 -14.27 -28.06 3.52
N THR A 10 -14.46 -28.09 4.84
CA THR A 10 -14.85 -26.92 5.66
C THR A 10 -13.68 -26.28 6.41
N ARG A 11 -12.45 -26.76 6.19
CA ARG A 11 -11.23 -26.24 6.82
C ARG A 11 -10.06 -26.29 5.84
N GLY A 12 -9.33 -25.19 5.73
CA GLY A 12 -8.13 -25.08 4.90
C GLY A 12 -7.76 -23.64 4.59
N THR A 13 -6.70 -23.47 3.81
CA THR A 13 -6.23 -22.17 3.35
C THR A 13 -6.09 -22.14 1.84
N ILE A 14 -6.33 -20.95 1.29
CA ILE A 14 -6.10 -20.67 -0.13
C ILE A 14 -5.08 -19.53 -0.27
N LYS A 15 -4.17 -19.70 -1.23
CA LYS A 15 -3.24 -18.65 -1.69
C LYS A 15 -3.46 -18.42 -3.18
N ILE A 16 -3.58 -17.16 -3.56
CA ILE A 16 -3.80 -16.73 -4.94
C ILE A 16 -2.61 -15.86 -5.33
N GLY A 17 -1.95 -16.19 -6.44
CA GLY A 17 -0.80 -15.46 -6.96
C GLY A 17 -0.72 -15.55 -8.49
N SER A 18 0.40 -15.09 -9.04
CA SER A 18 0.66 -15.11 -10.49
C SER A 18 0.63 -16.52 -11.11
N HIS A 19 0.97 -17.54 -10.32
CA HIS A 19 1.02 -18.94 -10.74
C HIS A 19 -0.32 -19.68 -10.56
N GLY A 20 -1.40 -18.97 -10.22
CA GLY A 20 -2.73 -19.53 -10.05
C GLY A 20 -3.19 -19.62 -8.59
N VAL A 21 -4.15 -20.51 -8.36
CA VAL A 21 -4.84 -20.68 -7.07
C VAL A 21 -4.36 -21.99 -6.43
N ARG A 22 -3.67 -21.88 -5.29
CA ARG A 22 -3.22 -23.02 -4.49
C ARG A 22 -4.14 -23.23 -3.30
N ILE A 23 -4.75 -24.40 -3.23
CA ILE A 23 -5.67 -24.83 -2.18
C ILE A 23 -4.94 -25.87 -1.30
N LYS A 24 -4.88 -25.59 0.00
CA LYS A 24 -4.39 -26.52 1.03
C LYS A 24 -5.53 -26.80 2.00
N ALA A 25 -6.23 -27.92 1.81
CA ALA A 25 -7.40 -28.32 2.59
C ALA A 25 -7.41 -29.84 2.80
N SER A 26 -8.58 -30.49 2.86
CA SER A 26 -8.68 -31.97 2.96
C SER A 26 -7.97 -32.69 1.80
N ARG A 27 -7.89 -32.03 0.64
CA ARG A 27 -7.02 -32.38 -0.47
C ARG A 27 -6.28 -31.13 -0.96
N GLU A 28 -5.02 -31.28 -1.34
CA GLU A 28 -4.27 -30.19 -1.99
C GLU A 28 -4.64 -30.13 -3.47
N ALA A 29 -4.83 -28.92 -3.99
CA ALA A 29 -5.10 -28.70 -5.40
C ALA A 29 -4.41 -27.42 -5.89
N LEU A 30 -3.93 -27.46 -7.13
CA LEU A 30 -3.35 -26.31 -7.82
C LEU A 30 -4.12 -26.05 -9.10
N TYR A 31 -4.69 -24.86 -9.19
CA TYR A 31 -5.50 -24.41 -10.30
C TYR A 31 -4.72 -23.33 -11.07
N PRO A 32 -4.31 -23.57 -12.33
CA PRO A 32 -3.62 -22.57 -13.15
C PRO A 32 -4.42 -21.27 -13.32
N PRO A 33 -3.77 -20.15 -13.71
CA PRO A 33 -4.47 -18.91 -14.01
C PRO A 33 -5.62 -19.10 -15.02
N GLY A 34 -6.79 -18.53 -14.76
CA GLY A 34 -7.96 -18.60 -15.66
C GLY A 34 -8.82 -19.86 -15.54
N THR A 35 -8.64 -20.63 -14.48
CA THR A 35 -9.51 -21.77 -14.12
C THR A 35 -10.73 -21.39 -13.28
N VAL A 36 -10.75 -20.21 -12.65
CA VAL A 36 -11.90 -19.71 -11.89
C VAL A 36 -12.93 -19.14 -12.87
N THR A 37 -14.14 -19.68 -12.87
CA THR A 37 -15.25 -19.29 -13.77
C THR A 37 -16.19 -18.29 -13.12
N ARG A 38 -16.50 -18.46 -11.83
CA ARG A 38 -17.42 -17.56 -11.08
C ARG A 38 -16.88 -17.26 -9.68
N VAL A 39 -17.09 -16.04 -9.21
CA VAL A 39 -16.76 -15.49 -7.90
C VAL A 39 -17.94 -14.60 -7.53
N SER A 40 -18.74 -15.06 -6.58
CA SER A 40 -19.82 -14.27 -6.00
C SER A 40 -19.46 -13.87 -4.58
N THR A 41 -19.71 -12.61 -4.24
CA THR A 41 -19.53 -12.11 -2.88
C THR A 41 -20.85 -12.05 -2.16
N ARG A 42 -20.87 -12.51 -0.92
CA ARG A 42 -22.01 -12.36 -0.01
C ARG A 42 -21.53 -11.71 1.29
N GLN A 43 -22.34 -10.80 1.80
CA GLN A 43 -22.14 -10.26 3.14
C GLN A 43 -23.14 -10.94 4.08
N GLU A 44 -22.65 -11.49 5.17
CA GLU A 44 -23.50 -12.05 6.22
C GLU A 44 -23.30 -11.23 7.50
N LYS A 45 -24.39 -10.63 7.97
CA LYS A 45 -24.44 -9.95 9.26
C LYS A 45 -24.79 -10.99 10.31
N GLU A 46 -23.84 -11.31 11.18
CA GLU A 46 -24.05 -12.19 12.32
C GLU A 46 -24.15 -11.34 13.58
N ARG A 47 -25.23 -11.52 14.34
CA ARG A 47 -25.32 -10.95 15.69
C ARG A 47 -24.57 -11.86 16.64
N ARG A 48 -23.57 -11.32 17.33
CA ARG A 48 -22.82 -12.05 18.35
C ARG A 48 -23.11 -11.47 19.72
N PHE A 49 -23.17 -12.36 20.69
CA PHE A 49 -23.25 -11.97 22.10
C PHE A 49 -21.85 -11.70 22.63
N GLY A 50 -21.62 -10.51 23.17
CA GLY A 50 -20.39 -10.14 23.84
C GLY A 50 -20.43 -10.46 25.32
N CYS A 51 -19.83 -11.57 25.74
CA CYS A 51 -19.74 -11.91 27.16
C CYS A 51 -19.01 -10.80 27.97
N LEU A 52 -17.96 -10.21 27.40
CA LEU A 52 -17.22 -9.15 28.09
C LEU A 52 -18.05 -7.86 28.24
N SER A 53 -18.71 -7.42 27.17
CA SER A 53 -19.61 -6.26 27.22
C SER A 53 -20.79 -6.49 28.16
N PHE A 54 -21.29 -7.72 28.23
CA PHE A 54 -22.34 -8.12 29.17
C PHE A 54 -21.87 -8.01 30.62
N LEU A 55 -20.70 -8.56 30.95
CA LEU A 55 -20.16 -8.53 32.31
C LEU A 55 -19.83 -7.10 32.77
N VAL A 56 -19.22 -6.30 31.89
CA VAL A 56 -18.93 -4.88 32.18
C VAL A 56 -20.22 -4.09 32.35
N GLY A 57 -21.20 -4.31 31.48
CA GLY A 57 -22.52 -3.67 31.60
C GLY A 57 -23.22 -4.05 32.90
N LEU A 58 -23.23 -5.33 33.27
CA LEU A 58 -23.85 -5.80 34.51
C LEU A 58 -23.15 -5.24 35.75
N LEU A 59 -21.82 -5.12 35.72
CA LEU A 59 -21.05 -4.55 36.83
C LEU A 59 -21.40 -3.06 37.04
N LEU A 60 -21.46 -2.28 35.97
CA LEU A 60 -21.68 -0.83 36.06
C LEU A 60 -23.16 -0.47 36.25
N PHE A 61 -24.04 -1.03 35.42
CA PHE A 61 -25.47 -0.69 35.44
C PHE A 61 -26.23 -1.53 36.46
N GLY A 62 -25.82 -2.77 36.72
CA GLY A 62 -26.48 -3.63 37.70
C GLY A 62 -26.28 -3.13 39.13
N THR A 63 -25.07 -2.69 39.49
CA THR A 63 -24.79 -2.13 40.83
C THR A 63 -25.58 -0.85 41.06
N LEU A 64 -25.55 0.08 40.10
CA LEU A 64 -26.27 1.34 40.17
C LEU A 64 -27.79 1.16 40.20
N ALA A 65 -28.35 0.30 39.33
CA ALA A 65 -29.78 0.04 39.31
C ALA A 65 -30.26 -0.65 40.60
N THR A 66 -29.45 -1.54 41.17
CA THR A 66 -29.76 -2.19 42.45
C THR A 66 -29.77 -1.18 43.60
N LEU A 67 -28.85 -0.21 43.61
CA LEU A 67 -28.81 0.86 44.62
C LEU A 67 -30.06 1.75 44.56
N LEU A 68 -30.62 2.00 43.37
CA LEU A 68 -31.76 2.90 43.18
C LEU A 68 -33.12 2.20 43.34
N LEU A 69 -33.25 0.97 42.82
CA LEU A 69 -34.54 0.28 42.67
C LEU A 69 -34.57 -1.10 43.35
N GLY A 70 -33.52 -1.44 44.12
CA GLY A 70 -33.40 -2.71 44.80
C GLY A 70 -33.37 -3.91 43.84
N PRO A 71 -33.93 -5.07 44.22
CA PRO A 71 -33.92 -6.29 43.40
C PRO A 71 -34.57 -6.11 42.02
N LEU A 72 -35.56 -5.24 41.88
CA LEU A 72 -36.21 -4.92 40.61
C LEU A 72 -35.27 -4.18 39.65
N GLY A 73 -34.35 -3.38 40.20
CA GLY A 73 -33.30 -2.71 39.43
C GLY A 73 -32.31 -3.69 38.81
N LEU A 74 -31.91 -4.73 39.56
CA LEU A 74 -31.00 -5.78 39.06
C LEU A 74 -31.62 -6.56 37.90
N ILE A 75 -32.90 -6.92 38.01
CA ILE A 75 -33.63 -7.64 36.94
C ILE A 75 -33.71 -6.77 35.68
N SER A 76 -34.04 -5.48 35.84
CA SER A 76 -34.10 -4.52 34.73
C SER A 76 -32.74 -4.33 34.05
N ALA A 77 -31.67 -4.19 34.84
CA ALA A 77 -30.31 -4.06 34.32
C ALA A 77 -29.85 -5.33 33.58
N LEU A 78 -30.21 -6.52 34.07
CA LEU A 78 -29.88 -7.79 33.43
C LEU A 78 -30.53 -7.91 32.05
N VAL A 79 -31.82 -7.56 31.93
CA VAL A 79 -32.53 -7.55 30.63
C VAL A 79 -31.89 -6.55 29.67
N LEU A 80 -31.59 -5.33 30.12
CA LEU A 80 -30.96 -4.30 29.30
C LEU A 80 -29.53 -4.68 28.86
N CYS A 81 -28.74 -5.28 29.75
CA CYS A 81 -27.39 -5.72 29.42
C CYS A 81 -27.40 -6.90 28.44
N ILE A 82 -28.33 -7.84 28.57
CA ILE A 82 -28.49 -8.92 27.57
C ILE A 82 -28.80 -8.31 26.20
N ALA A 83 -29.77 -7.40 26.13
CA ALA A 83 -30.17 -6.75 24.89
C ALA A 83 -29.03 -5.92 24.27
N GLY A 84 -28.30 -5.16 25.09
CA GLY A 84 -27.20 -4.29 24.66
C GLY A 84 -25.89 -5.02 24.33
N SER A 85 -25.75 -6.29 24.72
CA SER A 85 -24.53 -7.07 24.48
C SER A 85 -24.50 -7.77 23.12
N PHE A 86 -25.56 -7.66 22.33
CA PHE A 86 -25.54 -8.10 20.94
C PHE A 86 -24.91 -7.04 20.05
N TYR A 87 -23.77 -7.36 19.43
CA TYR A 87 -23.14 -6.52 18.41
C TYR A 87 -23.17 -7.22 17.05
N GLY A 88 -23.31 -6.41 16.00
CA GLY A 88 -23.28 -6.89 14.62
C GLY A 88 -21.85 -7.07 14.14
N THR A 89 -21.50 -8.28 13.70
CA THR A 89 -20.28 -8.53 12.94
C THR A 89 -20.62 -8.80 11.48
N THR A 90 -19.86 -8.20 10.56
CA THR A 90 -20.04 -8.43 9.12
C THR A 90 -18.96 -9.38 8.63
N ARG A 91 -19.38 -10.54 8.12
CA ARG A 91 -18.49 -11.50 7.45
C ARG A 91 -18.57 -11.29 5.94
N TYR A 92 -17.41 -11.26 5.30
CA TYR A 92 -17.30 -11.19 3.84
C TYR A 92 -17.01 -12.59 3.31
N LEU A 93 -18.05 -13.19 2.74
CA LEU A 93 -17.98 -14.52 2.15
C LEU A 93 -17.79 -14.40 0.63
N VAL A 94 -16.93 -15.26 0.09
CA VAL A 94 -16.66 -15.33 -1.35
C VAL A 94 -16.81 -16.77 -1.82
N ASP A 95 -17.79 -17.01 -2.68
CA ASP A 95 -18.00 -18.29 -3.33
C ASP A 95 -17.31 -18.30 -4.68
N MET A 96 -16.40 -19.24 -4.90
CA MET A 96 -15.67 -19.41 -6.15
C MET A 96 -16.04 -20.73 -6.81
N VAL A 97 -16.18 -20.72 -8.14
CA VAL A 97 -16.44 -21.88 -9.00
C VAL A 97 -15.29 -22.00 -9.99
N PHE A 98 -14.81 -23.21 -10.21
CA PHE A 98 -13.74 -23.55 -11.14
C PHE A 98 -14.29 -24.21 -12.41
N LYS A 99 -13.48 -24.26 -13.48
CA LYS A 99 -13.84 -24.81 -14.79
C LYS A 99 -14.23 -26.29 -14.76
N ASP A 100 -13.66 -27.04 -13.82
CA ASP A 100 -13.97 -28.45 -13.57
C ASP A 100 -15.24 -28.67 -12.73
N GLY A 101 -15.97 -27.59 -12.40
CA GLY A 101 -17.17 -27.63 -11.58
C GLY A 101 -16.90 -27.66 -10.07
N ALA A 102 -15.64 -27.68 -9.63
CA ALA A 102 -15.32 -27.56 -8.21
C ALA A 102 -15.77 -26.17 -7.70
N HIS A 103 -16.21 -26.10 -6.45
CA HIS A 103 -16.59 -24.84 -5.82
C HIS A 103 -16.01 -24.71 -4.41
N LEU A 104 -15.87 -23.47 -3.94
CA LEU A 104 -15.22 -23.16 -2.68
C LEU A 104 -15.85 -21.91 -2.06
N THR A 105 -16.18 -21.97 -0.77
CA THR A 105 -16.63 -20.81 0.00
C THR A 105 -15.51 -20.35 0.92
N LEU A 106 -15.18 -19.07 0.84
CA LEU A 106 -14.11 -18.43 1.59
C LEU A 106 -14.64 -17.40 2.57
N GLU A 107 -14.07 -17.39 3.78
CA GLU A 107 -14.15 -16.24 4.68
C GLU A 107 -12.95 -15.32 4.40
N THR A 108 -13.26 -14.05 4.11
CA THR A 108 -12.29 -13.06 3.65
C THR A 108 -12.45 -11.74 4.42
N THR A 109 -11.47 -10.86 4.27
CA THR A 109 -11.63 -9.44 4.63
C THR A 109 -12.30 -8.68 3.48
N ARG A 110 -12.93 -7.52 3.76
CA ARG A 110 -13.51 -6.65 2.73
C ARG A 110 -12.55 -6.40 1.56
N ARG A 111 -11.31 -6.02 1.86
CA ARG A 111 -10.26 -5.76 0.87
C ARG A 111 -9.96 -6.98 -0.01
N GLN A 112 -9.99 -8.19 0.57
CA GLN A 112 -9.74 -9.43 -0.17
C GLN A 112 -10.95 -9.81 -1.05
N ALA A 113 -12.18 -9.58 -0.58
CA ALA A 113 -13.38 -9.77 -1.39
C ALA A 113 -13.41 -8.84 -2.60
N ASP A 114 -13.11 -7.55 -2.40
CA ASP A 114 -13.07 -6.55 -3.47
C ASP A 114 -12.01 -6.91 -4.53
N GLN A 115 -10.83 -7.37 -4.10
CA GLN A 115 -9.77 -7.86 -5.00
C GLN A 115 -10.20 -9.09 -5.81
N LEU A 116 -10.97 -10.00 -5.21
CA LEU A 116 -11.45 -11.22 -5.87
C LEU A 116 -12.53 -10.95 -6.93
N VAL A 117 -13.43 -9.99 -6.68
CA VAL A 117 -14.45 -9.57 -7.65
C VAL A 117 -13.82 -8.85 -8.84
N GLN A 118 -12.83 -7.98 -8.59
CA GLN A 118 -12.09 -7.30 -9.66
C GLN A 118 -11.33 -8.29 -10.56
N LEU A 119 -10.91 -9.45 -10.05
CA LEU A 119 -10.26 -10.48 -10.87
C LEU A 119 -11.21 -11.19 -11.85
N GLN A 120 -12.52 -11.10 -11.63
CA GLN A 120 -13.54 -11.71 -12.50
C GLN A 120 -14.14 -10.78 -13.54
N SER A 121 -14.48 -9.56 -13.15
CA SER A 121 -15.11 -8.60 -14.06
C SER A 121 -14.22 -8.24 -15.25
N VAL A 122 -12.90 -8.43 -15.12
CA VAL A 122 -11.90 -8.28 -16.17
C VAL A 122 -11.96 -9.38 -17.25
N ARG A 123 -12.69 -10.50 -17.01
CA ARG A 123 -12.65 -11.68 -17.90
C ARG A 123 -13.97 -12.01 -18.62
N SER A 124 -15.06 -11.28 -18.36
CA SER A 124 -16.41 -11.66 -18.82
C SER A 124 -17.05 -10.76 -19.88
N SER A 125 -16.36 -9.74 -20.41
CA SER A 125 -16.94 -8.83 -21.42
C SER A 125 -16.76 -9.35 -22.86
N PRO A 126 -17.81 -9.32 -23.72
CA PRO A 126 -17.72 -9.74 -25.13
C PRO A 126 -17.01 -8.69 -26.02
N PRO A 127 -16.48 -9.09 -27.19
CA PRO A 127 -15.58 -8.28 -28.00
C PRO A 127 -16.37 -7.47 -29.05
N ASP A 128 -16.95 -6.33 -28.68
CA ASP A 128 -17.54 -5.39 -29.66
C ASP A 128 -17.38 -3.94 -29.22
N THR A 129 -16.16 -3.55 -28.86
CA THR A 129 -15.73 -2.15 -28.86
C THR A 129 -14.57 -2.07 -29.84
N PRO A 130 -14.54 -1.10 -30.78
CA PRO A 130 -13.39 -0.91 -31.65
C PRO A 130 -12.16 -0.83 -30.75
N ALA A 131 -11.14 -1.65 -31.04
CA ALA A 131 -9.89 -1.61 -30.33
C ALA A 131 -9.44 -0.15 -30.19
N PRO A 132 -8.94 0.29 -29.02
CA PRO A 132 -8.27 1.59 -28.96
C PRO A 132 -7.23 1.60 -30.09
N PRO A 133 -7.04 2.75 -30.77
CA PRO A 133 -6.14 2.82 -31.91
C PRO A 133 -4.79 2.21 -31.49
N LEU A 134 -4.26 1.34 -32.37
CA LEU A 134 -2.96 0.70 -32.21
C LEU A 134 -1.99 1.71 -31.60
N ALA A 135 -1.33 1.31 -30.51
CA ALA A 135 -0.29 2.11 -29.88
C ALA A 135 0.64 2.61 -31.00
N SER A 136 0.82 3.93 -31.08
CA SER A 136 1.82 4.52 -31.97
C SER A 136 3.16 3.82 -31.76
N ASP A 137 3.91 3.57 -32.83
CA ASP A 137 5.27 2.99 -32.74
C ASP A 137 6.24 3.88 -31.93
N GLU A 138 5.85 5.13 -31.69
CA GLU A 138 6.60 6.11 -30.92
C GLU A 138 6.53 5.86 -29.40
N PRO A 139 7.68 5.99 -28.68
CA PRO A 139 7.73 5.87 -27.23
C PRO A 139 6.89 6.95 -26.54
N SER A 140 6.26 6.61 -25.41
CA SER A 140 5.52 7.60 -24.61
C SER A 140 6.45 8.69 -24.05
N PRO A 141 5.93 9.87 -23.65
CA PRO A 141 6.76 10.93 -23.05
C PRO A 141 7.60 10.45 -21.86
N GLU A 142 7.09 9.51 -21.07
CA GLU A 142 7.78 8.95 -19.92
C GLU A 142 8.87 7.95 -20.33
N GLN A 143 8.67 7.23 -21.43
CA GLN A 143 9.73 6.39 -22.01
C GLN A 143 10.82 7.25 -22.64
N GLN A 144 10.45 8.32 -23.36
CA GLN A 144 11.40 9.30 -23.88
C GLN A 144 12.20 9.93 -22.73
N ARG A 145 11.54 10.31 -21.64
CA ARG A 145 12.22 10.83 -20.44
C ARG A 145 13.20 9.82 -19.84
N ALA A 146 12.81 8.55 -19.73
CA ALA A 146 13.71 7.50 -19.26
C ALA A 146 14.92 7.31 -20.21
N GLN A 147 14.70 7.41 -21.53
CA GLN A 147 15.76 7.35 -22.55
C GLN A 147 16.69 8.57 -22.47
N GLU A 148 16.15 9.77 -22.27
CA GLU A 148 16.90 11.02 -22.06
C GLU A 148 17.84 10.89 -20.86
N TRP A 149 17.33 10.38 -19.72
CA TRP A 149 18.14 10.13 -18.54
C TRP A 149 19.28 9.16 -18.82
N LEU A 150 19.02 8.04 -19.50
CA LEU A 150 20.05 7.04 -19.81
C LEU A 150 21.09 7.54 -20.82
N ALA A 151 20.71 8.46 -21.72
CA ALA A 151 21.58 8.99 -22.76
C ALA A 151 22.45 10.17 -22.28
N ASP A 152 22.03 10.89 -21.24
CA ASP A 152 22.73 12.05 -20.70
C ASP A 152 23.83 11.63 -19.70
N PRO A 153 25.13 11.76 -20.04
CA PRO A 153 26.23 11.35 -19.17
C PRO A 153 26.35 12.18 -17.90
N GLU A 154 25.71 13.36 -17.83
CA GLU A 154 25.66 14.20 -16.64
C GLU A 154 24.45 13.88 -15.75
N THR A 155 23.70 12.80 -16.06
CA THR A 155 22.66 12.29 -15.19
C THR A 155 23.20 11.22 -14.26
N VAL A 156 22.92 11.37 -12.96
CA VAL A 156 23.25 10.40 -11.91
C VAL A 156 22.00 9.96 -11.16
N ILE A 157 22.03 8.78 -10.56
CA ILE A 157 21.01 8.32 -9.63
C ILE A 157 21.52 8.48 -8.21
N LEU A 158 20.67 9.00 -7.33
CA LEU A 158 20.97 9.19 -5.91
C LEU A 158 19.86 8.57 -5.07
N ASP A 159 20.24 7.96 -3.95
CA ASP A 159 19.31 7.47 -2.95
C ASP A 159 19.88 7.69 -1.54
N THR A 160 18.99 7.89 -0.56
CA THR A 160 19.35 8.16 0.83
C THR A 160 18.63 7.26 1.82
N GLU A 161 19.37 6.72 2.78
CA GLU A 161 18.79 6.28 4.05
C GLU A 161 18.95 7.38 5.10
N THR A 162 18.00 7.49 6.02
CA THR A 162 17.87 8.72 6.82
C THR A 162 17.57 8.43 8.28
N THR A 163 17.83 9.40 9.16
CA THR A 163 17.48 9.29 10.58
C THR A 163 15.97 9.25 10.82
N GLY A 164 15.14 9.56 9.81
CA GLY A 164 13.68 9.57 9.89
C GLY A 164 13.01 10.43 8.82
N LEU A 165 11.74 10.78 9.06
CA LEU A 165 10.91 11.53 8.11
C LEU A 165 10.68 13.00 8.51
N SER A 166 11.16 13.42 9.69
CA SER A 166 10.92 14.75 10.24
C SER A 166 11.65 15.85 9.45
N GLU A 167 11.34 17.10 9.79
CA GLU A 167 12.00 18.30 9.24
C GLU A 167 13.46 18.43 9.68
N ASN A 168 13.83 17.79 10.81
CA ASN A 168 15.20 17.73 11.32
C ASN A 168 15.90 16.41 11.00
N ALA A 169 15.31 15.56 10.16
CA ALA A 169 15.95 14.31 9.76
C ALA A 169 17.25 14.60 9.00
N GLN A 170 18.17 13.65 8.94
CA GLN A 170 19.43 13.80 8.23
C GLN A 170 19.79 12.50 7.52
N VAL A 171 20.65 12.59 6.52
CA VAL A 171 21.17 11.45 5.78
C VAL A 171 22.08 10.59 6.68
N LEU A 172 21.90 9.28 6.60
CA LEU A 172 22.68 8.22 7.27
C LEU A 172 23.48 7.36 6.31
N GLU A 173 22.98 7.19 5.09
CA GLU A 173 23.64 6.51 4.00
C GLU A 173 23.35 7.29 2.72
N LEU A 174 24.37 7.45 1.90
CA LEU A 174 24.27 8.13 0.61
C LEU A 174 24.92 7.27 -0.45
N ALA A 175 24.15 6.92 -1.47
CA ALA A 175 24.64 6.27 -2.67
C ALA A 175 24.39 7.15 -3.89
N ILE A 176 25.38 7.18 -4.78
CA ILE A 176 25.30 7.85 -6.08
C ILE A 176 25.91 6.93 -7.12
N ILE A 177 25.17 6.65 -8.19
CA ILE A 177 25.64 5.90 -9.36
C ILE A 177 25.47 6.71 -10.64
N ASP A 178 26.27 6.44 -11.66
CA ASP A 178 25.98 6.91 -13.01
C ASP A 178 24.90 6.04 -13.70
N MET A 179 24.49 6.43 -14.91
CA MET A 179 23.49 5.69 -15.70
C MET A 179 24.01 4.38 -16.29
N GLN A 180 25.29 4.07 -16.12
CA GLN A 180 25.88 2.76 -16.44
C GLN A 180 25.89 1.84 -15.20
N GLY A 181 25.54 2.36 -14.03
CA GLY A 181 25.52 1.64 -12.77
C GLY A 181 26.85 1.63 -12.03
N ASN A 182 27.83 2.44 -12.45
CA ASN A 182 29.09 2.56 -11.73
C ASN A 182 28.88 3.38 -10.45
N GLU A 183 29.49 2.92 -9.37
CA GLU A 183 29.48 3.60 -8.08
C GLU A 183 30.34 4.88 -8.13
N LEU A 184 29.71 6.03 -7.94
CA LEU A 184 30.40 7.32 -7.79
C LEU A 184 30.60 7.68 -6.31
N LEU A 185 29.66 7.26 -5.47
CA LEU A 185 29.73 7.39 -4.02
C LEU A 185 28.87 6.31 -3.36
N ASN A 186 29.38 5.72 -2.27
CA ASN A 186 28.62 4.80 -1.43
C ASN A 186 29.21 4.87 -0.02
N THR A 187 28.53 5.59 0.87
CA THR A 187 29.07 5.82 2.21
C THR A 187 27.97 5.95 3.23
N LEU A 188 28.29 5.50 4.45
CA LEU A 188 27.57 5.96 5.62
C LEU A 188 27.92 7.43 5.88
N VAL A 189 26.99 8.14 6.52
CA VAL A 189 27.12 9.55 6.87
C VAL A 189 26.78 9.70 8.35
N ARG A 190 27.65 10.38 9.08
CA ARG A 190 27.43 10.71 10.48
C ARG A 190 26.49 11.91 10.60
N PRO A 191 25.27 11.74 11.17
CA PRO A 191 24.37 12.85 11.41
C PRO A 191 24.69 13.53 12.74
N SER A 192 24.26 14.78 12.89
CA SER A 192 24.11 15.43 14.19
C SER A 192 22.77 15.10 14.86
N ALA A 193 21.76 14.68 14.08
CA ALA A 193 20.44 14.27 14.57
C ALA A 193 20.43 12.83 15.15
N PRO A 194 19.56 12.53 16.13
CA PRO A 194 19.34 11.16 16.61
C PRO A 194 18.71 10.26 15.54
N VAL A 195 19.14 9.00 15.49
CA VAL A 195 18.55 7.98 14.62
C VAL A 195 17.22 7.51 15.20
N GLY A 196 16.12 7.73 14.48
CA GLY A 196 14.79 7.32 14.89
C GLY A 196 14.63 5.79 14.87
N ALA A 197 13.94 5.23 15.87
CA ALA A 197 13.75 3.79 16.00
C ALA A 197 13.08 3.16 14.76
N LYS A 198 12.07 3.83 14.20
CA LYS A 198 11.34 3.37 13.01
C LYS A 198 12.20 3.35 11.75
N ALA A 199 13.13 4.29 11.60
CA ALA A 199 14.05 4.30 10.46
C ALA A 199 15.03 3.13 10.58
N ARG A 200 15.61 2.94 11.78
CA ARG A 200 16.47 1.79 12.10
C ARG A 200 15.80 0.44 11.86
N GLU A 201 14.50 0.30 12.12
CA GLU A 201 13.75 -0.93 11.82
C GLU A 201 13.66 -1.24 10.31
N ILE A 202 13.81 -0.23 9.45
CA ILE A 202 13.70 -0.35 7.99
C ILE A 202 15.07 -0.68 7.38
N HIS A 203 16.07 0.16 7.61
CA HIS A 203 17.39 0.06 6.96
C HIS A 203 18.47 -0.58 7.84
N GLY A 204 18.23 -0.77 9.15
CA GLY A 204 19.15 -1.45 10.06
C GLY A 204 20.39 -0.65 10.48
N ILE A 205 20.49 0.63 10.13
CA ILE A 205 21.65 1.48 10.45
C ILE A 205 21.49 2.04 11.86
N THR A 206 22.51 1.85 12.70
CA THR A 206 22.53 2.31 14.09
C THR A 206 23.49 3.49 14.25
N ARG A 207 23.46 4.14 15.43
CA ARG A 207 24.42 5.21 15.77
C ARG A 207 25.86 4.69 15.76
N GLU A 208 26.06 3.44 16.16
CA GLU A 208 27.37 2.81 16.22
C GLU A 208 27.95 2.60 14.82
N HIS A 209 27.13 2.26 13.83
CA HIS A 209 27.57 2.12 12.43
C HIS A 209 28.10 3.43 11.85
N VAL A 210 27.49 4.56 12.21
CA VAL A 210 27.82 5.89 11.66
C VAL A 210 28.75 6.72 12.55
N ARG A 211 29.21 6.19 13.69
CA ARG A 211 30.02 6.94 14.66
C ARG A 211 31.32 7.48 14.05
N ASP A 212 31.98 6.65 13.25
CA ASP A 212 33.28 6.95 12.65
C ASP A 212 33.15 7.30 11.16
N ALA A 213 31.91 7.42 10.65
CA ALA A 213 31.61 7.82 9.28
C ALA A 213 31.88 9.32 9.06
N PRO A 214 32.15 9.76 7.81
CA PRO A 214 32.27 11.17 7.49
C PRO A 214 30.94 11.91 7.71
N THR A 215 31.03 13.18 8.06
CA THR A 215 29.88 14.10 8.03
C THR A 215 29.63 14.56 6.59
N VAL A 216 28.48 15.18 6.33
CA VAL A 216 28.23 15.80 5.02
C VAL A 216 29.20 16.96 4.72
N ALA A 217 29.75 17.62 5.74
CA ALA A 217 30.78 18.64 5.58
C ALA A 217 32.10 18.02 5.10
N ASP A 218 32.48 16.86 5.64
CA ASP A 218 33.66 16.13 5.18
C ASP A 218 33.51 15.68 3.71
N LEU A 219 32.27 15.43 3.27
CA LEU A 219 31.94 15.05 1.90
C LEU A 219 31.72 16.22 0.93
N ALA A 220 31.71 17.48 1.40
CA ALA A 220 31.26 18.63 0.62
C ALA A 220 32.00 18.77 -0.73
N MET A 221 33.32 18.60 -0.74
CA MET A 221 34.12 18.68 -1.95
C MET A 221 33.86 17.52 -2.92
N HIS A 222 33.65 16.30 -2.41
CA HIS A 222 33.30 15.14 -3.23
C HIS A 222 31.90 15.29 -3.82
N LEU A 223 30.91 15.70 -3.01
CA LEU A 223 29.55 15.96 -3.47
C LEU A 223 29.51 17.06 -4.53
N ARG A 224 30.30 18.12 -4.37
CA ARG A 224 30.44 19.15 -5.39
C ARG A 224 31.01 18.58 -6.68
N ALA A 225 32.06 17.76 -6.63
CA ALA A 225 32.66 17.15 -7.81
C ALA A 225 31.69 16.20 -8.55
N ILE A 226 30.80 15.52 -7.81
CA ILE A 226 29.87 14.53 -8.36
C ILE A 226 28.56 15.17 -8.84
N LEU A 227 28.09 16.23 -8.19
CA LEU A 227 26.73 16.75 -8.40
C LEU A 227 26.66 18.11 -9.10
N GLN A 228 27.73 18.92 -9.10
CA GLN A 228 27.66 20.27 -9.66
C GLN A 228 27.24 20.24 -11.13
N ASP A 229 26.25 21.06 -11.48
CA ASP A 229 25.67 21.17 -12.83
C ASP A 229 25.08 19.85 -13.39
N ARG A 230 24.86 18.86 -12.51
CA ARG A 230 24.31 17.55 -12.89
C ARG A 230 22.81 17.42 -12.67
N ARG A 231 22.23 16.50 -13.42
CA ARG A 231 20.85 16.04 -13.23
C ARG A 231 20.85 14.85 -12.27
N VAL A 232 20.10 14.96 -11.19
CA VAL A 232 19.95 13.90 -10.20
C VAL A 232 18.58 13.26 -10.34
N VAL A 233 18.54 11.98 -10.65
CA VAL A 233 17.32 11.19 -10.64
C VAL A 233 17.26 10.42 -9.33
N THR A 234 16.18 10.58 -8.58
CA THR A 234 15.92 9.67 -7.45
C THR A 234 14.55 9.04 -7.63
N TYR A 235 14.30 7.93 -6.93
CA TYR A 235 12.96 7.37 -6.98
C TYR A 235 11.95 8.37 -6.42
N ASN A 236 12.21 8.96 -5.25
CA ASN A 236 11.36 9.98 -4.65
C ASN A 236 12.10 11.33 -4.48
N ALA A 237 12.26 12.07 -5.57
CA ALA A 237 13.07 13.29 -5.63
C ALA A 237 12.80 14.29 -4.51
N GLU A 238 11.51 14.55 -4.21
CA GLU A 238 11.11 15.50 -3.17
C GLU A 238 11.62 15.09 -1.77
N PHE A 239 11.71 13.78 -1.52
CA PHE A 239 12.23 13.24 -0.28
C PHE A 239 13.75 13.38 -0.23
N ASP A 240 14.47 12.81 -1.20
CA ASP A 240 15.94 12.78 -1.19
C ASP A 240 16.54 14.19 -1.29
N GLU A 241 15.97 15.06 -2.13
CA GLU A 241 16.42 16.44 -2.27
C GLU A 241 16.30 17.19 -0.94
N ARG A 242 15.13 17.10 -0.29
CA ARG A 242 14.89 17.73 1.02
C ARG A 242 15.89 17.22 2.04
N LEU A 243 16.11 15.91 2.08
CA LEU A 243 17.00 15.25 3.04
C LEU A 243 18.47 15.63 2.84
N LEU A 244 18.93 15.72 1.59
CA LEU A 244 20.27 16.17 1.29
C LEU A 244 20.45 17.65 1.67
N ARG A 245 19.51 18.52 1.26
CA ARG A 245 19.55 19.96 1.59
C ARG A 245 19.57 20.23 3.09
N GLN A 246 18.69 19.59 3.86
CA GLN A 246 18.63 19.80 5.31
C GLN A 246 19.87 19.24 6.02
N SER A 247 20.46 18.15 5.51
CA SER A 247 21.71 17.61 6.07
C SER A 247 22.88 18.56 5.85
N LEU A 248 23.03 19.08 4.62
CA LEU A 248 24.06 20.06 4.25
C LEU A 248 23.90 21.35 5.06
N ALA A 249 22.68 21.88 5.15
CA ALA A 249 22.37 23.08 5.92
C ALA A 249 22.68 22.92 7.42
N ALA A 250 22.48 21.72 7.99
CA ALA A 250 22.82 21.44 9.38
C ALA A 250 24.33 21.49 9.69
N HIS A 251 25.18 21.59 8.67
CA HIS A 251 26.63 21.71 8.78
C HIS A 251 27.18 22.95 8.04
N ASP A 252 26.33 23.95 7.77
CA ASP A 252 26.70 25.18 7.07
C ASP A 252 27.32 24.94 5.68
N VAL A 253 26.89 23.88 5.00
CA VAL A 253 27.30 23.55 3.63
C VAL A 253 26.19 23.93 2.65
N GLU A 254 26.55 24.62 1.58
CA GLU A 254 25.61 24.90 0.49
C GLU A 254 25.46 23.70 -0.46
N MET A 255 24.26 23.54 -1.02
CA MET A 255 24.05 22.60 -2.13
C MET A 255 24.94 23.01 -3.32
N PRO A 256 25.58 22.05 -4.02
CA PRO A 256 26.27 22.36 -5.26
C PRO A 256 25.34 23.09 -6.24
N ARG A 257 25.90 24.05 -7.00
CA ARG A 257 25.14 24.86 -7.96
C ARG A 257 24.75 24.01 -9.17
N GLY A 258 23.67 24.42 -9.85
CA GLY A 258 23.21 23.79 -11.08
C GLY A 258 22.59 22.39 -10.93
N VAL A 259 22.54 21.84 -9.71
CA VAL A 259 21.92 20.55 -9.44
C VAL A 259 20.41 20.64 -9.67
N THR A 260 19.88 19.72 -10.49
CA THR A 260 18.43 19.55 -10.69
C THR A 260 17.99 18.18 -10.22
N PHE A 261 16.77 18.07 -9.67
CA PHE A 261 16.21 16.79 -9.22
C PHE A 261 15.01 16.38 -10.07
N GLU A 262 15.01 15.13 -10.52
CA GLU A 262 13.91 14.52 -11.27
C GLU A 262 13.40 13.24 -10.59
N CYS A 263 12.07 13.04 -10.62
CA CYS A 263 11.41 12.00 -9.83
C CYS A 263 11.01 10.78 -10.68
N ALA A 264 11.80 9.71 -10.60
CA ALA A 264 11.52 8.47 -11.31
C ALA A 264 10.19 7.82 -10.86
N MET A 265 9.77 7.98 -9.60
CA MET A 265 8.48 7.46 -9.13
C MET A 265 7.28 8.09 -9.85
N ARG A 266 7.31 9.41 -10.12
CA ARG A 266 6.22 10.11 -10.83
C ARG A 266 6.21 9.71 -12.31
N THR A 267 7.38 9.74 -12.95
CA THR A 267 7.53 9.29 -14.35
C THR A 267 7.08 7.83 -14.51
N TYR A 268 7.47 6.95 -13.59
CA TYR A 268 7.02 5.55 -13.58
C TYR A 268 5.51 5.43 -13.38
N ALA A 269 4.93 6.20 -12.46
CA ALA A 269 3.50 6.13 -12.17
C ALA A 269 2.66 6.54 -13.40
N GLU A 270 3.03 7.63 -14.06
CA GLU A 270 2.37 8.10 -15.26
C GLU A 270 2.55 7.11 -16.42
N TRP A 271 3.76 6.58 -16.59
CA TRP A 271 4.03 5.56 -17.61
C TRP A 271 3.21 4.28 -17.40
N TYR A 272 3.17 3.79 -16.15
CA TYR A 272 2.56 2.51 -15.83
C TYR A 272 1.03 2.61 -15.77
N SER A 273 0.50 3.70 -15.20
CA SER A 273 -0.93 3.94 -15.01
C SER A 273 -1.21 5.45 -15.06
N PRO A 274 -1.38 6.05 -16.26
CA PRO A 274 -1.62 7.48 -16.42
C PRO A 274 -2.73 8.01 -15.51
N GLY A 275 -2.48 9.12 -14.80
CA GLY A 275 -3.39 9.68 -13.79
C GLY A 275 -3.59 8.84 -12.53
N GLY A 276 -2.82 7.75 -12.38
CA GLY A 276 -2.84 6.85 -11.24
C GLY A 276 -2.03 7.35 -10.05
N ARG A 277 -2.12 6.61 -8.93
CA ARG A 277 -1.32 6.86 -7.73
C ARG A 277 0.12 6.37 -7.94
N TRP A 278 1.08 7.10 -7.38
CA TRP A 278 2.47 6.66 -7.24
C TRP A 278 2.62 5.31 -6.51
N GLN A 279 3.66 4.56 -6.89
CA GLN A 279 3.93 3.22 -6.37
C GLN A 279 5.26 3.19 -5.63
N LYS A 280 5.44 2.22 -4.72
CA LYS A 280 6.73 1.99 -4.06
C LYS A 280 7.74 1.39 -5.05
N LEU A 281 9.03 1.63 -4.86
CA LEU A 281 10.11 1.10 -5.71
C LEU A 281 10.02 -0.41 -5.88
N GLY A 282 9.85 -1.16 -4.78
CA GLY A 282 9.68 -2.62 -4.86
C GLY A 282 8.43 -3.10 -5.62
N ASN A 283 7.41 -2.25 -5.78
CA ASN A 283 6.29 -2.56 -6.68
C ASN A 283 6.65 -2.32 -8.14
N ALA A 284 7.31 -1.20 -8.43
CA ALA A 284 7.79 -0.87 -9.78
C ALA A 284 8.79 -1.92 -10.29
N ALA A 285 9.76 -2.30 -9.45
CA ALA A 285 10.73 -3.34 -9.75
C ALA A 285 10.06 -4.68 -10.08
N ARG A 286 9.11 -5.12 -9.23
CA ARG A 286 8.35 -6.36 -9.48
C ARG A 286 7.51 -6.30 -10.75
N GLN A 287 6.93 -5.16 -11.07
CA GLN A 287 6.07 -4.96 -12.25
C GLN A 287 6.88 -4.93 -13.55
N THR A 288 8.10 -4.42 -13.50
CA THR A 288 9.04 -4.36 -14.64
C THR A 288 9.88 -5.62 -14.79
N GLY A 289 9.85 -6.53 -13.81
CA GLY A 289 10.74 -7.68 -13.79
C GLY A 289 12.20 -7.32 -13.43
N THR A 290 12.41 -6.15 -12.81
CA THR A 290 13.73 -5.73 -12.32
C THR A 290 14.13 -6.56 -11.11
N HIS A 291 15.31 -7.18 -11.20
CA HIS A 291 15.89 -7.99 -10.14
C HIS A 291 17.30 -7.48 -9.83
N VAL A 292 17.48 -6.95 -8.62
CA VAL A 292 18.78 -6.51 -8.10
C VAL A 292 19.15 -7.39 -6.92
N ALA A 293 20.39 -7.87 -6.90
CA ALA A 293 20.94 -8.60 -5.77
C ALA A 293 21.26 -7.62 -4.65
N GLY A 294 20.83 -7.91 -3.42
CA GLY A 294 21.10 -7.04 -2.28
C GLY A 294 19.97 -7.04 -1.27
N THR A 295 20.15 -6.26 -0.22
CA THR A 295 19.11 -6.02 0.79
C THR A 295 18.33 -4.76 0.41
N PRO A 296 16.99 -4.83 0.27
CA PRO A 296 16.16 -3.65 0.13
C PRO A 296 16.36 -2.69 1.30
N HIS A 297 16.17 -1.39 1.09
CA HIS A 297 16.44 -0.36 2.12
C HIS A 297 17.93 -0.24 2.47
N ARG A 298 18.74 -0.28 1.42
CA ARG A 298 20.14 0.15 1.41
C ARG A 298 20.27 1.07 0.21
N ALA A 299 20.89 2.23 0.40
CA ALA A 299 20.90 3.28 -0.62
C ALA A 299 21.44 2.78 -1.97
N MET A 300 22.51 1.98 -1.95
CA MET A 300 23.10 1.42 -3.18
C MET A 300 22.16 0.43 -3.89
N THR A 301 21.50 -0.47 -3.15
CA THR A 301 20.53 -1.42 -3.72
C THR A 301 19.36 -0.67 -4.37
N ASP A 302 18.90 0.41 -3.73
CA ASP A 302 17.75 1.18 -4.19
C ASP A 302 18.11 2.08 -5.38
N CYS A 303 19.34 2.61 -5.45
CA CYS A 303 19.93 3.23 -6.65
C CYS A 303 19.92 2.25 -7.84
N GLN A 304 20.49 1.06 -7.66
CA GLN A 304 20.54 0.02 -8.70
C GLN A 304 19.13 -0.43 -9.12
N THR A 305 18.21 -0.54 -8.18
CA THR A 305 16.82 -0.92 -8.46
C THR A 305 16.11 0.18 -9.24
N THR A 306 16.36 1.45 -8.91
CA THR A 306 15.86 2.61 -9.65
C THR A 306 16.39 2.62 -11.09
N LEU A 307 17.69 2.36 -11.28
CA LEU A 307 18.30 2.24 -12.61
C LEU A 307 17.63 1.13 -13.43
N GLY A 308 17.45 -0.05 -12.84
CA GLY A 308 16.80 -1.17 -13.53
C GLY A 308 15.36 -0.88 -13.94
N VAL A 309 14.60 -0.16 -13.10
CA VAL A 309 13.25 0.31 -13.45
C VAL A 309 13.30 1.30 -14.62
N ILE A 310 14.22 2.27 -14.61
CA ILE A 310 14.39 3.25 -15.71
C ILE A 310 14.76 2.53 -17.02
N GLN A 311 15.70 1.58 -16.96
CA GLN A 311 16.09 0.77 -18.11
C GLN A 311 14.91 -0.03 -18.67
N ALA A 312 14.13 -0.67 -17.79
CA ALA A 312 12.95 -1.44 -18.20
C ALA A 312 11.85 -0.55 -18.82
N MET A 313 11.65 0.67 -18.31
CA MET A 313 10.74 1.65 -18.93
C MET A 313 11.21 2.06 -20.32
N ALA A 314 12.49 2.44 -20.45
CA ALA A 314 13.09 2.92 -21.68
C ALA A 314 13.09 1.85 -22.80
N GLN A 315 13.25 0.58 -22.43
CA GLN A 315 13.29 -0.56 -23.35
C GLN A 315 11.92 -1.24 -23.54
N TRP A 316 10.86 -0.73 -22.91
CA TRP A 316 9.55 -1.35 -23.02
C TRP A 316 9.05 -1.28 -24.47
N PRO A 317 8.60 -2.40 -25.08
CA PRO A 317 8.24 -2.40 -26.49
C PRO A 317 7.10 -1.43 -26.80
N SER A 318 7.29 -0.47 -27.72
CA SER A 318 6.30 0.58 -28.04
C SER A 318 4.94 0.03 -28.51
N HIS A 319 4.96 -1.12 -29.20
CA HIS A 319 3.76 -1.83 -29.64
C HIS A 319 2.99 -2.50 -28.49
N GLN A 320 3.60 -2.61 -27.31
CA GLN A 320 2.95 -3.08 -26.10
C GLN A 320 2.55 -1.88 -25.26
N ALA A 321 1.25 -1.74 -25.06
CA ALA A 321 0.72 -0.88 -24.00
C ALA A 321 1.49 -1.19 -22.70
N SER A 322 1.87 -0.16 -21.92
CA SER A 322 2.49 -0.32 -20.60
C SER A 322 1.75 -1.43 -19.82
N PRO A 323 2.36 -2.16 -18.88
CA PRO A 323 1.78 -3.39 -18.33
C PRO A 323 0.33 -3.25 -17.80
N HIS A 324 -0.11 -2.03 -17.46
CA HIS A 324 -1.49 -1.71 -17.13
C HIS A 324 -2.33 -1.06 -18.25
N ARG A 325 -1.75 -0.47 -19.29
CA ARG A 325 -2.48 0.09 -20.45
C ARG A 325 -3.14 -1.01 -21.31
N ASN A 326 -2.67 -2.25 -21.20
CA ASN A 326 -3.38 -3.45 -21.68
C ASN A 326 -4.56 -3.90 -20.78
N ARG A 327 -4.83 -3.17 -19.70
CA ARG A 327 -6.07 -3.22 -18.92
C ARG A 327 -6.70 -1.83 -19.00
N GLN A 328 -7.49 -1.57 -20.04
CA GLN A 328 -8.32 -0.36 -20.07
C GLN A 328 -9.09 -0.26 -18.74
N PRO A 329 -9.08 0.89 -18.05
CA PRO A 329 -10.16 1.18 -17.12
C PRO A 329 -11.44 1.12 -17.94
N ALA A 330 -12.44 0.38 -17.46
CA ALA A 330 -13.75 0.39 -18.09
C ALA A 330 -14.12 1.87 -18.33
N THR A 331 -14.38 2.23 -19.60
CA THR A 331 -15.14 3.43 -19.92
C THR A 331 -16.27 3.52 -18.91
N PRO A 332 -16.57 4.69 -18.32
CA PRO A 332 -17.78 4.84 -17.54
C PRO A 332 -18.93 4.60 -18.51
N THR A 333 -19.33 3.33 -18.66
CA THR A 333 -20.61 2.95 -19.19
C THR A 333 -21.54 3.74 -18.30
N GLN A 334 -22.31 4.64 -18.94
CA GLN A 334 -23.44 5.28 -18.30
C GLN A 334 -24.07 4.22 -17.42
N ARG A 335 -24.03 4.45 -16.09
CA ARG A 335 -24.68 3.57 -15.14
C ARG A 335 -26.05 3.31 -15.75
N PRO A 336 -26.46 2.06 -16.07
CA PRO A 336 -27.89 1.81 -16.06
C PRO A 336 -28.31 2.31 -14.69
N ALA A 337 -29.28 3.22 -14.66
CA ALA A 337 -29.74 3.86 -13.43
C ALA A 337 -30.07 2.76 -12.42
N ALA A 338 -29.08 2.36 -11.64
CA ALA A 338 -29.28 1.61 -10.43
C ALA A 338 -30.03 2.63 -9.60
N VAL A 339 -31.33 2.41 -9.50
CA VAL A 339 -32.20 3.09 -8.55
C VAL A 339 -31.49 2.96 -7.22
N PHE A 340 -30.77 4.03 -6.86
CA PHE A 340 -30.12 4.16 -5.58
C PHE A 340 -31.28 4.44 -4.64
N GLN A 341 -31.91 3.38 -4.14
CA GLN A 341 -32.63 3.52 -2.89
C GLN A 341 -31.57 3.79 -1.86
N GLU A 342 -31.44 5.06 -1.47
CA GLU A 342 -30.77 5.40 -0.22
C GLU A 342 -31.35 4.47 0.85
N PRO A 343 -30.52 3.71 1.59
CA PRO A 343 -31.04 3.05 2.77
C PRO A 343 -31.65 4.14 3.65
N PRO A 344 -32.84 3.92 4.24
CA PRO A 344 -33.46 4.90 5.11
C PRO A 344 -32.41 5.34 6.13
N ARG A 345 -32.24 6.66 6.30
CA ARG A 345 -31.33 7.23 7.29
C ARG A 345 -31.62 6.55 8.62
N GLU A 346 -30.77 5.59 9.01
CA GLU A 346 -30.93 4.86 10.25
C GLU A 346 -30.81 5.92 11.35
N GLY A 347 -31.90 6.08 12.10
CA GLY A 347 -31.94 6.97 13.24
C GLY A 347 -30.79 6.68 14.20
N TRP A 348 -30.47 7.67 15.02
CA TRP A 348 -29.42 7.59 16.02
C TRP A 348 -29.43 6.22 16.71
N PRO A 349 -28.26 5.57 16.88
CA PRO A 349 -28.22 4.27 17.54
C PRO A 349 -28.89 4.39 18.91
N THR A 350 -29.68 3.40 19.32
CA THR A 350 -30.54 3.48 20.51
C THR A 350 -29.79 3.89 21.79
N TRP A 351 -28.49 3.58 21.89
CA TRP A 351 -27.64 4.06 22.99
C TRP A 351 -27.50 5.59 23.03
N ALA A 352 -27.49 6.27 21.88
CA ALA A 352 -27.36 7.71 21.80
C ALA A 352 -28.67 8.44 22.18
N ILE A 353 -29.83 7.83 21.90
CA ILE A 353 -31.12 8.34 22.37
C ILE A 353 -31.22 8.19 23.89
N VAL A 354 -30.79 7.04 24.44
CA VAL A 354 -30.76 6.80 25.89
C VAL A 354 -29.77 7.75 26.57
N LEU A 355 -28.60 8.02 25.98
CA LEU A 355 -27.62 8.96 26.52
C LEU A 355 -28.18 10.38 26.62
N VAL A 356 -28.92 10.86 25.61
CA VAL A 356 -29.56 12.19 25.63
C VAL A 356 -30.66 12.27 26.70
N ILE A 357 -31.47 11.21 26.86
CA ILE A 357 -32.51 11.16 27.90
C ILE A 357 -31.88 11.13 29.30
N VAL A 358 -30.82 10.35 29.51
CA VAL A 358 -30.13 10.26 30.81
C VAL A 358 -29.43 11.58 31.15
N ILE A 359 -28.76 12.24 30.21
CA ILE A 359 -28.17 13.57 30.42
C ILE A 359 -29.27 14.60 30.72
N GLY A 360 -30.42 14.52 30.05
CA GLY A 360 -31.57 15.40 30.30
C GLY A 360 -32.17 15.23 31.70
N VAL A 361 -32.31 13.99 32.19
CA VAL A 361 -32.86 13.72 33.53
C VAL A 361 -31.88 14.10 34.65
N ILE A 362 -30.57 13.94 34.44
CA ILE A 362 -29.54 14.38 35.39
C ILE A 362 -29.48 15.91 35.52
N TRP A 363 -29.90 16.66 34.50
CA TRP A 363 -30.02 18.12 34.55
C TRP A 363 -31.31 18.62 35.22
N LEU A 364 -32.28 17.74 35.46
CA LEU A 364 -33.61 18.04 36.02
C LEU A 364 -33.80 17.56 37.47
N LEU A 365 -32.80 16.86 38.03
CA LEU A 365 -32.67 16.48 39.45
C LEU A 365 -31.55 17.32 40.07
#